data_AF-A0A2N4SKR5-F1
#
_entry.id   AF-A0A2N4SKR5-F1
#
_cell.length_a   1.000
_cell.length_b   1.000
_cell.length_c   1.000
_cell.angle_alpha   90.00
_cell.angle_beta   90.00
_cell.angle_gamma   90.00
#
_symmetry.space_group_name_H-M   'P 1'
#
loop_
_entity.id
_entity.type
_entity.pdbx_description
1 polymer ?
#
loop_
_entity_poly.entity_id
_entity_poly.type
_entity_poly.pdbx_seq_one_letter_code
_entity_poly.pdbx_strand_id
1 'polypeptide(L)'
;MSDIRKKTGRKGVTYQVRYADTGPPLSYGDTMSRKKREPTISLRLPEGGRADLDARARAAGKTRNAYIVEAALGITASRKRPVPSAEKTMFGLVLAHAAGAKAIVELLQSQLDDSMRIQLRAYLQHLDDIRTCAMLGLGKEP
;
A
#
# COMPACT_ATOMS: atom_id res chain seq x y z
N MET A 1 -47.76 -1.60 17.89
CA MET A 1 -47.71 -2.75 16.98
C MET A 1 -46.94 -2.32 15.74
N SER A 2 -45.75 -2.87 15.53
CA SER A 2 -44.81 -2.45 14.47
C SER A 2 -44.78 -3.50 13.38
N ASP A 3 -45.21 -3.14 12.17
CA ASP A 3 -45.22 -4.05 11.01
C ASP A 3 -43.86 -4.08 10.32
N ILE A 4 -43.26 -5.27 10.24
CA ILE A 4 -41.96 -5.51 9.58
C ILE A 4 -42.21 -6.28 8.28
N ARG A 5 -42.14 -5.59 7.13
CA ARG A 5 -42.15 -6.24 5.81
C ARG A 5 -40.71 -6.43 5.30
N LYS A 6 -40.26 -7.69 5.23
CA LYS A 6 -38.96 -8.06 4.63
C LYS A 6 -39.05 -8.04 3.10
N LYS A 7 -38.27 -7.19 2.44
CA LYS A 7 -37.92 -7.32 1.01
C LYS A 7 -36.50 -7.86 0.90
N THR A 8 -36.38 -9.09 0.43
CA THR A 8 -35.12 -9.76 0.10
C THR A 8 -34.62 -9.27 -1.26
N GLY A 9 -33.54 -8.51 -1.25
CA GLY A 9 -32.76 -8.17 -2.44
C GLY A 9 -31.35 -7.82 -2.00
N ARG A 10 -30.35 -8.57 -2.48
CA ARG A 10 -28.91 -8.36 -2.22
C ARG A 10 -28.47 -6.95 -2.64
N LYS A 11 -28.61 -5.97 -1.76
CA LYS A 11 -27.84 -4.72 -1.68
C LYS A 11 -27.85 -4.28 -0.22
N GLY A 12 -26.71 -3.79 0.26
CA GLY A 12 -26.47 -3.49 1.68
C GLY A 12 -27.65 -2.78 2.35
N VAL A 13 -28.02 -3.28 3.52
CA VAL A 13 -29.07 -2.71 4.35
C VAL A 13 -28.58 -1.37 4.88
N THR A 14 -29.09 -0.27 4.34
CA THR A 14 -28.94 1.07 4.93
C THR A 14 -30.01 1.22 6.00
N TYR A 15 -29.59 1.33 7.26
CA TYR A 15 -30.49 1.69 8.36
C TYR A 15 -30.73 3.21 8.29
N GLN A 16 -31.96 3.63 7.97
CA GLN A 16 -32.38 5.01 8.23
C GLN A 16 -33.00 5.06 9.62
N VAL A 17 -32.23 5.57 10.59
CA VAL A 17 -32.75 5.96 11.90
C VAL A 17 -33.39 7.33 11.73
N ARG A 18 -34.72 7.41 11.86
CA ARG A 18 -35.44 8.69 11.94
C ARG A 18 -35.35 9.18 13.38
N TYR A 19 -34.54 10.22 13.62
CA TYR A 19 -34.65 11.00 14.85
C TYR A 19 -35.76 12.04 14.66
N ALA A 20 -36.62 12.15 15.67
CA ALA A 20 -37.64 13.18 15.74
C ALA A 20 -36.97 14.57 15.88
N ASP A 21 -37.50 15.53 15.12
CA ASP A 21 -37.31 16.98 15.18
C ASP A 21 -36.16 17.51 16.04
N THR A 22 -35.02 17.81 15.41
CA THR A 22 -34.12 18.90 15.82
C THR A 22 -33.20 19.29 14.66
N GLY A 23 -33.53 20.40 13.98
CA GLY A 23 -32.61 21.18 13.14
C GLY A 23 -32.34 20.68 11.72
N PRO A 24 -31.93 21.58 10.80
CA PRO A 24 -31.61 21.23 9.42
C PRO A 24 -30.37 20.32 9.38
N PRO A 25 -30.35 19.28 8.53
CA PRO A 25 -29.20 18.39 8.44
C PRO A 25 -27.99 19.17 7.91
N LEU A 26 -26.93 19.23 8.72
CA LEU A 26 -25.61 19.67 8.29
C LEU A 26 -25.16 18.76 7.14
N SER A 27 -25.09 19.34 5.93
CA SER A 27 -24.58 18.69 4.73
C SER A 27 -23.08 18.41 4.88
N TYR A 28 -22.74 17.31 5.56
CA TYR A 28 -21.40 16.74 5.54
C TYR A 28 -21.33 15.73 4.39
N GLY A 29 -21.14 16.27 3.20
CA GLY A 29 -21.06 15.52 1.96
C GLY A 29 -20.28 16.30 0.93
N ASP A 30 -19.11 16.81 1.32
CA ASP A 30 -18.06 17.18 0.40
C ASP A 30 -17.94 16.04 -0.62
N THR A 31 -18.27 16.36 -1.86
CA THR A 31 -18.46 15.42 -2.94
C THR A 31 -17.14 14.69 -3.15
N MET A 32 -17.00 13.49 -2.58
CA MET A 32 -15.99 12.54 -3.04
C MET A 32 -16.32 12.21 -4.49
N SER A 33 -15.78 13.02 -5.41
CA SER A 33 -15.80 12.71 -6.82
C SER A 33 -15.19 11.31 -6.93
N ARG A 34 -16.03 10.33 -7.26
CA ARG A 34 -15.56 8.98 -7.50
C ARG A 34 -14.57 9.11 -8.64
N LYS A 35 -13.27 8.98 -8.37
CA LYS A 35 -12.20 8.98 -9.37
C LYS A 35 -12.68 8.10 -10.53
N LYS A 36 -13.03 8.73 -11.65
CA LYS A 36 -13.56 8.08 -12.84
C LYS A 36 -12.44 7.20 -13.35
N ARG A 37 -12.52 5.89 -13.09
CA ARG A 37 -11.50 4.94 -13.55
C ARG A 37 -11.53 4.93 -15.07
N GLU A 38 -10.35 4.91 -15.66
CA GLU A 38 -10.22 4.73 -17.10
C GLU A 38 -10.90 3.41 -17.52
N PRO A 39 -11.51 3.37 -18.71
CA PRO A 39 -12.21 2.19 -19.18
C PRO A 39 -11.24 1.01 -19.28
N THR A 40 -11.64 -0.13 -18.71
CA THR A 40 -10.88 -1.37 -18.82
C THR A 40 -10.77 -1.78 -20.29
N ILE A 41 -9.54 -2.00 -20.77
CA ILE A 41 -9.32 -2.55 -22.10
C ILE A 41 -9.80 -4.00 -22.12
N SER A 42 -10.79 -4.29 -22.96
CA SER A 42 -11.29 -5.65 -23.20
C SER A 42 -11.00 -6.05 -24.64
N LEU A 43 -10.31 -7.17 -24.83
CA LEU A 43 -9.94 -7.69 -26.15
C LEU A 43 -10.73 -8.97 -26.43
N ARG A 44 -11.38 -9.04 -27.59
CA ARG A 44 -11.92 -10.29 -28.14
C ARG A 44 -10.88 -10.88 -29.09
N LEU A 45 -10.42 -12.08 -28.78
CA LEU A 45 -9.50 -12.83 -29.62
C LEU A 45 -10.30 -13.74 -30.56
N PRO A 46 -9.79 -14.03 -31.77
CA PRO A 46 -10.36 -15.03 -32.66
C PRO A 46 -10.37 -16.42 -32.00
N GLU A 47 -11.16 -17.34 -32.55
CA GLU A 47 -11.20 -18.73 -32.08
C GLU A 47 -9.79 -19.35 -32.04
N GLY A 48 -9.47 -20.09 -30.98
CA GLY A 48 -8.13 -20.64 -30.74
C GLY A 48 -7.10 -19.64 -30.18
N GLY A 49 -7.19 -18.35 -30.51
CA GLY A 49 -6.20 -17.34 -30.10
C GLY A 49 -6.06 -17.16 -28.57
N ARG A 50 -7.11 -17.50 -27.81
CA ARG A 50 -7.03 -17.52 -26.33
C ARG A 50 -6.12 -18.63 -25.80
N ALA A 51 -6.19 -19.82 -26.39
CA ALA A 51 -5.42 -20.98 -25.95
C ALA A 51 -3.93 -20.79 -26.25
N ASP A 52 -3.60 -20.27 -27.43
CA ASP A 52 -2.23 -19.97 -27.82
C ASP A 52 -1.61 -18.91 -26.92
N LEU A 53 -2.36 -17.86 -26.60
CA LEU A 53 -1.92 -16.80 -25.71
C LEU A 53 -1.70 -17.31 -24.28
N ASP A 54 -2.58 -18.19 -23.79
CA ASP A 54 -2.38 -18.84 -22.49
C ASP A 54 -1.15 -19.73 -22.46
N ALA A 55 -0.92 -20.51 -23.51
CA ALA A 55 0.26 -21.37 -23.62
C ALA A 55 1.55 -20.54 -23.55
N ARG A 56 1.62 -19.43 -24.31
CA ARG A 56 2.75 -18.50 -24.28
C ARG A 56 2.92 -17.82 -22.93
N ALA A 57 1.83 -17.38 -22.30
CA ALA A 57 1.88 -16.77 -20.97
C ALA A 57 2.39 -17.75 -19.91
N ARG A 58 1.93 -19.01 -19.93
CA ARG A 58 2.41 -20.07 -19.03
C ARG A 58 3.88 -20.41 -19.25
N ALA A 59 4.31 -20.53 -20.50
CA ALA A 59 5.73 -20.75 -20.83
C ALA A 59 6.63 -19.63 -20.28
N ALA A 60 6.11 -18.40 -20.23
CA ALA A 60 6.79 -17.25 -19.65
C ALA A 60 6.61 -17.09 -18.12
N GLY A 61 5.94 -18.02 -17.43
CA GLY A 61 5.66 -17.96 -15.99
C GLY A 61 4.74 -16.81 -15.57
N LYS A 62 3.95 -16.27 -16.50
CA LYS A 62 3.13 -15.07 -16.31
C LYS A 62 1.64 -15.38 -16.43
N THR A 63 0.81 -14.51 -15.83
CA THR A 63 -0.62 -14.51 -16.15
C THR A 63 -0.84 -13.92 -17.54
N ARG A 64 -1.92 -14.32 -18.23
CA ARG A 64 -2.27 -13.81 -19.57
C ARG A 64 -2.27 -12.29 -19.65
N ASN A 65 -2.88 -11.62 -18.68
CA ASN A 65 -2.95 -10.16 -18.66
C ASN A 65 -1.57 -9.53 -18.44
N ALA A 66 -0.73 -10.11 -17.57
CA ALA A 66 0.64 -9.64 -17.40
C ALA A 66 1.44 -9.81 -18.70
N TYR A 67 1.30 -10.96 -19.37
CA TYR A 67 1.94 -11.22 -20.66
C TYR A 67 1.51 -10.22 -21.75
N ILE A 68 0.20 -9.93 -21.88
CA ILE A 68 -0.30 -8.93 -22.84
C ILE A 68 0.27 -7.54 -22.53
N VAL A 69 0.20 -7.11 -21.27
CA VAL A 69 0.62 -5.76 -20.86
C VAL A 69 2.13 -5.57 -21.08
N GLU A 70 2.93 -6.56 -20.72
CA GLU A 70 4.39 -6.50 -20.96
C GLU A 70 4.72 -6.51 -22.45
N ALA A 71 4.04 -7.34 -23.25
CA ALA A 71 4.25 -7.39 -24.70
C ALA A 71 3.82 -6.08 -25.38
N ALA A 72 2.75 -5.42 -24.91
CA ALA A 72 2.25 -4.18 -25.48
C ALA A 72 3.08 -2.96 -25.06
N LEU A 73 3.62 -2.95 -23.85
CA LEU A 73 4.36 -1.81 -23.31
C LEU A 73 5.88 -1.94 -23.48
N GLY A 74 6.40 -3.13 -23.82
CA GLY A 74 7.84 -3.38 -23.91
C GLY A 74 8.58 -3.29 -22.56
N ILE A 75 7.83 -3.18 -21.45
CA ILE A 75 8.36 -3.02 -20.11
C ILE A 75 8.04 -4.30 -19.34
N THR A 76 9.07 -5.02 -18.89
CA THR A 76 8.91 -6.04 -17.85
C THR A 76 8.50 -5.34 -16.56
N ALA A 77 7.20 -5.25 -16.33
CA ALA A 77 6.64 -4.68 -15.11
C ALA A 77 6.95 -5.64 -13.96
N SER A 78 8.11 -5.45 -13.32
CA SER A 78 8.35 -5.98 -11.97
C SER A 78 7.34 -5.32 -11.05
N ARG A 79 6.16 -5.93 -10.92
CA ARG A 79 5.19 -5.54 -9.91
C ARG A 79 5.85 -5.84 -8.57
N LYS A 80 6.50 -4.82 -7.99
CA LYS A 80 6.88 -4.85 -6.57
C LYS A 80 5.62 -5.26 -5.82
N ARG A 81 5.63 -6.46 -5.23
CA ARG A 81 4.47 -6.95 -4.48
C ARG A 81 4.17 -5.89 -3.41
N PRO A 82 2.91 -5.48 -3.22
CA PRO A 82 2.59 -4.57 -2.14
C PRO A 82 3.05 -5.22 -0.83
N VAL A 83 3.96 -4.54 -0.12
CA VAL A 83 4.48 -4.99 1.17
C VAL A 83 3.28 -5.24 2.09
N PRO A 84 3.15 -6.43 2.71
CA PRO A 84 2.10 -6.74 3.68
C PRO A 84 1.99 -5.67 4.76
N SER A 85 0.77 -5.44 5.28
CA SER A 85 0.53 -4.38 6.28
C SER A 85 1.39 -4.56 7.53
N ALA A 86 1.59 -5.80 7.99
CA ALA A 86 2.44 -6.11 9.13
C ALA A 86 3.91 -5.73 8.90
N GLU A 87 4.47 -6.04 7.72
CA GLU A 87 5.84 -5.67 7.35
C GLU A 87 5.99 -4.15 7.24
N LYS A 88 4.98 -3.44 6.70
CA LYS A 88 4.99 -1.97 6.67
C LYS A 88 5.03 -1.37 8.06
N THR A 89 4.22 -1.90 8.99
CA THR A 89 4.22 -1.45 10.39
C THR A 89 5.57 -1.72 11.05
N MET A 90 6.14 -2.90 10.83
CA MET A 90 7.46 -3.27 11.35
C MET A 90 8.55 -2.31 10.85
N PHE A 91 8.65 -2.07 9.53
CA PHE A 91 9.62 -1.11 8.99
C PHE A 91 9.37 0.31 9.50
N GLY A 92 8.12 0.72 9.67
CA GLY A 92 7.77 2.01 10.27
C GLY A 92 8.26 2.16 11.71
N LEU A 93 8.10 1.13 12.54
CA LEU A 93 8.59 1.11 13.92
C LEU A 93 10.12 1.15 13.97
N VAL A 94 10.79 0.35 13.14
CA VAL A 94 12.26 0.34 13.05
C VAL A 94 12.79 1.73 12.69
N LEU A 95 12.17 2.40 11.72
CA LEU A 95 12.55 3.77 11.33
C LEU A 95 12.30 4.79 12.44
N ALA A 96 11.18 4.68 13.17
CA ALA A 96 10.88 5.56 14.30
C ALA A 96 11.90 5.39 15.44
N HIS A 97 12.26 4.14 15.77
CA HIS A 97 13.28 3.86 16.78
C HIS A 97 14.67 4.32 16.35
N ALA A 98 15.06 4.13 15.09
CA ALA A 98 16.34 4.62 14.57
C ALA A 98 16.44 6.16 14.63
N ALA A 99 15.36 6.87 14.29
CA ALA A 99 15.30 8.32 14.42
C ALA A 99 15.41 8.79 15.87
N GLY A 100 14.70 8.13 16.79
CA GLY A 100 14.78 8.41 18.23
C GLY A 100 16.19 8.16 18.80
N ALA A 101 16.82 7.05 18.42
CA ALA A 101 18.19 6.75 18.82
C ALA A 101 19.18 7.83 18.32
N LYS A 102 19.06 8.26 17.06
CA LYS A 102 19.93 9.31 16.49
C LYS A 102 19.79 10.63 17.24
N ALA A 103 18.56 11.04 17.58
CA ALA A 103 18.30 12.25 18.35
C ALA A 103 18.92 12.19 19.77
N ILE A 104 18.83 11.03 20.45
CA ILE A 104 19.46 10.84 21.76
C ILE A 104 20.99 10.93 21.65
N VAL A 105 21.55 10.32 20.61
CA VAL A 105 23.00 10.36 20.36
C VAL A 105 23.49 11.79 20.14
N GLU A 106 22.78 12.60 19.36
CA GLU A 106 23.11 14.02 19.14
C GLU A 106 23.16 14.82 20.45
N LEU A 107 22.25 14.53 21.40
CA LEU A 107 22.24 15.18 22.72
C LEU A 107 23.42 14.77 23.62
N LEU A 108 23.90 13.54 23.47
CA LEU A 108 24.97 12.98 24.32
C LEU A 108 26.39 13.27 23.80
N GLN A 109 26.56 13.65 22.53
CA GLN A 109 27.89 13.86 21.92
C GLN A 109 28.76 14.86 22.68
N SER A 110 28.17 15.91 23.25
CA SER A 110 28.87 16.95 24.01
C SER A 110 29.34 16.48 25.39
N GLN A 111 28.77 15.39 25.91
CA GLN A 111 29.03 14.86 27.25
C GLN A 111 29.95 13.63 27.26
N LEU A 112 30.25 13.08 26.09
CA LEU A 112 31.07 11.87 25.93
C LEU A 112 32.54 12.22 25.72
N ASP A 113 33.40 11.37 26.27
CA ASP A 113 34.84 11.34 26.01
C ASP A 113 35.15 10.77 24.60
N ASP A 114 36.35 11.07 24.09
CA ASP A 114 36.70 10.75 22.71
C ASP A 114 36.69 9.25 22.40
N SER A 115 36.98 8.40 23.40
CA SER A 115 36.93 6.93 23.23
C SER A 115 35.50 6.44 22.98
N MET A 116 34.53 6.96 23.74
CA MET A 116 33.11 6.63 23.57
C MET A 116 32.54 7.25 22.29
N ARG A 117 33.00 8.43 21.87
CA ARG A 117 32.60 9.03 20.58
C ARG A 117 32.99 8.17 19.37
N ILE A 118 34.17 7.54 19.40
CA ILE A 118 34.62 6.64 18.33
C ILE A 118 33.71 5.42 18.25
N GLN A 119 33.38 4.80 19.39
CA GLN A 119 32.45 3.66 19.42
C GLN A 119 31.04 4.06 18.97
N LEU A 120 30.57 5.23 19.39
CA LEU A 120 29.27 5.79 19.01
C LEU A 120 29.15 5.98 17.49
N ARG A 121 30.23 6.36 16.82
CA ARG A 121 30.27 6.51 15.36
C ARG A 121 30.00 5.18 14.64
N ALA A 122 30.54 4.07 15.15
CA ALA A 122 30.27 2.75 14.59
C ALA A 122 28.79 2.35 14.78
N TYR A 123 28.21 2.65 15.94
CA TYR A 123 26.78 2.42 16.17
C TYR A 123 25.87 3.29 15.30
N LEU A 124 26.24 4.55 15.06
CA LEU A 124 25.52 5.42 14.13
C LEU A 124 25.55 4.89 12.69
N GLN A 125 26.69 4.35 12.25
CA GLN A 125 26.79 3.71 10.94
C GLN A 125 25.83 2.53 10.83
N HIS A 126 25.79 1.65 11.83
CA HIS A 126 24.85 0.53 11.86
C HIS A 126 23.38 0.97 11.86
N LEU A 127 23.05 2.09 12.53
CA LEU A 127 21.70 2.65 12.49
C LEU A 127 21.34 3.18 11.11
N ASP A 128 22.27 3.81 10.40
CA ASP A 128 22.05 4.25 9.02
C ASP A 128 21.87 3.05 8.08
N ASP A 129 22.64 1.95 8.26
CA ASP A 129 22.46 0.71 7.50
C ASP A 129 21.08 0.07 7.72
N ILE A 130 20.60 0.06 8.98
CA ILE A 130 19.26 -0.43 9.34
C ILE A 130 18.18 0.43 8.68
N ARG A 131 18.34 1.76 8.70
CA ARG A 131 17.43 2.69 8.04
C ARG A 131 17.37 2.43 6.54
N THR A 132 18.51 2.29 5.87
CA THR A 132 18.59 1.99 4.44
C THR A 132 17.86 0.69 4.11
N CYS A 133 18.11 -0.38 4.88
CA CYS A 133 17.41 -1.66 4.72
C CYS A 133 15.89 -1.52 4.88
N ALA A 134 15.44 -0.78 5.90
CA ALA A 134 14.01 -0.57 6.14
C ALA A 134 13.34 0.27 5.04
N MET A 135 14.03 1.28 4.51
CA MET A 135 13.54 2.10 3.39
C MET A 135 13.43 1.30 2.10
N LEU A 136 14.44 0.48 1.78
CA LEU A 136 14.41 -0.46 0.65
C LEU A 136 13.28 -1.48 0.80
N GLY A 137 13.07 -2.02 2.01
CA GLY A 137 11.97 -2.93 2.33
C GLY A 137 10.58 -2.32 2.10
N LEU A 138 10.44 -1.00 2.31
CA LEU A 138 9.22 -0.25 1.99
C LEU A 138 9.12 0.15 0.51
N GLY A 139 10.14 -0.13 -0.30
CA GLY A 139 10.23 0.27 -1.69
C GLY A 139 10.46 1.77 -1.89
N LYS A 140 10.95 2.48 -0.87
CA LYS A 140 11.34 3.89 -0.92
C LYS A 140 12.83 4.01 -1.28
N GLU A 141 13.22 5.17 -1.79
CA GLU A 141 14.64 5.50 -1.97
C GLU A 141 15.26 5.89 -0.63
N PRO A 142 16.40 5.28 -0.23
CA PRO A 142 17.05 5.45 1.07
C PRO A 142 17.62 6.85 1.33
#